data_AF-T1ARR7-F1
#
_entry.id   AF-T1ARR7-F1
#
_cell.length_a   1.000
_cell.length_b   1.000
_cell.length_c   1.000
_cell.angle_alpha   90.00
_cell.angle_beta   90.00
_cell.angle_gamma   90.00
#
_symmetry.space_group_name_H-M   'P 1'
#
loop_
_entity.id
_entity.type
_entity.pdbx_description
1 polymer ?
#
loop_
_entity_poly.entity_id
_entity_poly.type
_entity_poly.pdbx_seq_one_letter_code
_entity_poly.pdbx_strand_id
1 'polypeptide(L)'
;VGDYVYAKILSINEIKESWITMKDVGLKKLEGGTLVTISAPKVPRIIGKGGSMVNMIKDSTHTRIMVGQNGIIWLDGAPENVIVAIDAIRMVEKEAHTVGLTDRVKKFLEDKKGEIVGNSE
;
A
#
# COMPACT_ATOMS: atom_id res chain seq x y z
N VAL A 1 -15.01 3.96 -18.43
CA VAL A 1 -15.61 3.29 -17.24
C VAL A 1 -14.71 2.11 -16.92
N GLY A 2 -14.31 1.94 -15.65
CA GLY A 2 -13.32 0.92 -15.23
C GLY A 2 -11.94 1.47 -14.86
N ASP A 3 -11.75 2.78 -14.93
CA ASP A 3 -10.52 3.45 -14.50
C ASP A 3 -10.48 3.61 -12.98
N TYR A 4 -9.27 3.65 -12.42
CA TYR A 4 -9.02 3.95 -11.02
C TYR A 4 -8.41 5.35 -10.86
N VAL A 5 -8.84 6.08 -9.84
CA VAL A 5 -8.34 7.42 -9.53
C VAL A 5 -7.94 7.50 -8.06
N TYR A 6 -6.79 8.13 -7.80
CA TYR A 6 -6.41 8.53 -6.46
C TYR A 6 -6.91 9.96 -6.24
N ALA A 7 -7.91 10.10 -5.38
CA ALA A 7 -8.64 11.35 -5.14
C ALA A 7 -8.82 11.59 -3.63
N LYS A 8 -9.14 12.83 -3.27
CA LYS A 8 -9.38 13.26 -1.90
C LYS A 8 -10.84 13.61 -1.70
N ILE A 9 -11.38 13.33 -0.51
CA ILE A 9 -12.72 13.77 -0.11
C ILE A 9 -12.67 15.28 0.14
N LEU A 10 -13.48 16.05 -0.59
CA LEU A 10 -13.62 17.50 -0.46
C LEU A 10 -14.64 17.87 0.62
N SER A 11 -15.81 17.24 0.56
CA SER A 11 -16.90 17.48 1.51
C SER A 11 -17.82 16.27 1.60
N ILE A 12 -18.49 16.15 2.74
CA ILE A 12 -19.55 15.17 2.98
C ILE A 12 -20.76 15.98 3.44
N ASN A 13 -21.92 15.73 2.85
CA ASN A 13 -23.16 16.41 3.28
C ASN A 13 -23.98 15.55 4.26
N GLU A 14 -25.06 16.13 4.79
CA GLU A 14 -25.92 15.49 5.79
C GLU A 14 -26.65 14.24 5.26
N ILE A 15 -26.83 14.15 3.94
CA ILE A 15 -27.41 12.98 3.25
C ILE A 15 -26.34 11.95 2.83
N LYS A 16 -25.11 12.06 3.35
CA LYS A 16 -23.98 11.14 3.14
C LYS A 16 -23.43 11.09 1.70
N GLU A 17 -23.75 12.07 0.87
CA GLU A 17 -23.06 12.24 -0.40
C GLU A 17 -21.65 12.79 -0.15
N SER A 18 -20.69 12.20 -0.86
CA SER A 18 -19.28 12.58 -0.76
C SER A 18 -18.83 13.17 -2.08
N TRP A 19 -18.35 14.41 -2.02
CA TRP A 19 -17.73 15.07 -3.17
C TRP A 19 -16.23 14.81 -3.12
N ILE A 20 -15.65 14.36 -4.25
CA ILE A 20 -14.22 14.12 -4.37
C ILE A 20 -13.56 15.18 -5.25
N THR A 21 -12.28 15.45 -4.99
CA THR A 21 -11.45 16.36 -5.78
C THR A 21 -10.16 15.66 -6.19
N MET A 22 -9.64 16.06 -7.35
CA MET A 22 -8.29 15.72 -7.82
C MET A 22 -7.36 16.94 -7.82
N LYS A 23 -7.82 18.09 -7.30
CA LYS A 23 -7.03 19.34 -7.23
C LYS A 23 -6.19 19.37 -5.96
N ASP A 24 -5.29 18.41 -5.79
CA ASP A 24 -4.33 18.36 -4.68
C ASP A 24 -3.05 17.63 -5.12
N VAL A 25 -1.98 17.77 -4.35
CA VAL A 25 -0.66 17.21 -4.67
C VAL A 25 -0.72 15.67 -4.66
N GLY A 26 -0.23 15.06 -5.72
CA GLY A 26 -0.11 13.60 -5.84
C GLY A 26 -1.40 12.86 -6.22
N LEU A 27 -2.53 13.57 -6.37
CA LEU A 27 -3.77 13.01 -6.89
C LEU A 27 -3.68 12.85 -8.41
N LYS A 28 -4.03 11.66 -8.91
CA LYS A 28 -3.90 11.34 -10.33
C LYS A 28 -4.75 10.14 -10.70
N LYS A 29 -4.95 9.96 -12.01
CA LYS A 29 -5.41 8.68 -12.55
C LYS A 29 -4.34 7.62 -12.29
N LEU A 30 -4.77 6.45 -11.84
CA LEU A 30 -3.92 5.29 -11.64
C LEU A 30 -3.95 4.46 -12.92
N GLU A 31 -2.78 4.30 -13.53
CA GLU A 31 -2.60 3.52 -14.75
C GLU A 31 -1.63 2.38 -14.46
N GLY A 32 -1.96 1.19 -14.94
CA GLY A 32 -1.21 -0.02 -14.63
C GLY A 32 -1.21 -0.38 -13.14
N GLY A 33 -0.18 -1.12 -12.73
CA GLY A 33 -0.06 -1.65 -11.38
C GLY A 33 -1.09 -2.71 -11.02
N THR A 34 -1.18 -3.01 -9.73
CA THR A 34 -2.09 -3.99 -9.13
C THR A 34 -2.80 -3.36 -7.95
N LEU A 35 -4.09 -3.67 -7.80
CA LEU A 35 -4.88 -3.25 -6.65
C LEU A 35 -5.01 -4.38 -5.65
N VAL A 36 -4.86 -4.04 -4.37
CA VAL A 36 -5.12 -4.92 -3.25
C VAL A 36 -6.15 -4.27 -2.35
N THR A 37 -7.14 -5.05 -1.98
CA THR A 37 -8.17 -4.65 -1.01
C THR A 37 -7.88 -5.27 0.34
N ILE A 38 -7.96 -4.45 1.37
CA ILE A 38 -7.84 -4.82 2.79
C ILE A 38 -8.99 -4.23 3.58
N SER A 39 -9.13 -4.65 4.84
CA SER A 39 -10.09 -4.03 5.74
C SER A 39 -9.67 -2.59 6.10
N ALA A 40 -10.55 -1.60 5.87
CA ALA A 40 -10.27 -0.18 6.16
C ALA A 40 -9.77 0.10 7.60
N PRO A 41 -10.29 -0.53 8.66
CA PRO A 41 -9.77 -0.38 10.03
C PRO A 41 -8.29 -0.77 10.20
N LYS A 42 -7.73 -1.58 9.29
CA LYS A 42 -6.34 -2.02 9.33
C LYS A 42 -5.38 -1.09 8.57
N VAL A 43 -5.90 -0.15 7.80
CA VAL A 43 -5.10 0.82 7.02
C VAL A 43 -4.09 1.59 7.90
N PRO A 44 -4.45 2.15 9.07
CA PRO A 44 -3.51 2.91 9.89
C PRO A 44 -2.29 2.06 10.33
N ARG A 45 -2.49 0.76 10.56
CA ARG A 45 -1.42 -0.16 10.95
C ARG A 45 -0.44 -0.41 9.80
N ILE A 46 -0.92 -0.46 8.56
CA ILE A 46 -0.10 -0.67 7.36
C ILE A 46 0.69 0.58 7.01
N ILE A 47 0.11 1.76 7.21
CA ILE A 47 0.85 3.02 7.09
C ILE A 47 1.97 3.06 8.15
N GLY A 48 1.65 2.68 9.39
CA GLY A 48 2.58 2.77 10.51
C GLY A 48 2.77 4.22 10.98
N LYS A 49 3.51 4.40 12.09
CA LYS A 49 3.74 5.72 12.68
C LYS A 49 4.52 6.61 11.70
N GLY A 50 3.90 7.70 11.24
CA GLY A 50 4.50 8.62 10.26
C GLY A 50 4.75 8.00 8.89
N GLY A 51 4.08 6.89 8.54
CA GLY A 51 4.33 6.19 7.28
C GLY A 51 5.51 5.22 7.32
N SER A 52 6.07 4.90 8.49
CA SER A 52 7.29 4.09 8.60
C SER A 52 7.16 2.69 7.98
N MET A 53 6.01 2.03 8.16
CA MET A 53 5.80 0.66 7.69
C MET A 53 5.64 0.64 6.16
N VAL A 54 4.80 1.51 5.61
CA VAL A 54 4.61 1.56 4.16
C VAL A 54 5.89 2.01 3.45
N ASN A 55 6.65 2.93 4.03
CA ASN A 55 7.93 3.35 3.46
C ASN A 55 8.97 2.23 3.51
N MET A 56 9.06 1.47 4.61
CA MET A 56 9.92 0.30 4.67
C MET A 56 9.62 -0.72 3.56
N ILE A 57 8.33 -1.00 3.31
CA ILE A 57 7.93 -1.92 2.24
C ILE A 57 8.32 -1.33 0.87
N LYS A 58 8.02 -0.05 0.62
CA LYS A 58 8.38 0.66 -0.62
C LYS A 58 9.89 0.59 -0.89
N ASP A 59 10.70 0.93 0.11
CA ASP A 59 12.15 1.02 -0.01
C ASP A 59 12.78 -0.38 -0.19
N SER A 60 12.18 -1.41 0.42
CA SER A 60 12.68 -2.77 0.30
C SER A 60 12.33 -3.41 -1.04
N THR A 61 11.12 -3.17 -1.55
CA THR A 61 10.64 -3.77 -2.81
C THR A 61 10.84 -2.87 -4.02
N HIS A 62 11.28 -1.61 -3.86
CA HIS A 62 11.40 -0.63 -4.94
C HIS A 62 10.08 -0.44 -5.71
N THR A 63 8.96 -0.48 -5.00
CA THR A 63 7.61 -0.31 -5.58
C THR A 63 7.00 1.04 -5.22
N ARG A 64 6.15 1.54 -6.11
CA ARG A 64 5.25 2.65 -5.80
C ARG A 64 4.02 2.10 -5.10
N ILE A 65 3.75 2.59 -3.88
CA ILE A 65 2.58 2.19 -3.10
C ILE A 65 1.75 3.42 -2.75
N MET A 66 0.47 3.40 -3.11
CA MET A 66 -0.53 4.40 -2.71
C MET A 66 -1.61 3.72 -1.86
N VAL A 67 -1.83 4.24 -0.65
CA VAL A 67 -2.75 3.66 0.33
C VAL A 67 -3.97 4.55 0.47
N GLY A 68 -5.13 4.06 0.03
CA GLY A 68 -6.42 4.70 0.27
C GLY A 68 -6.95 4.39 1.67
N GLN A 69 -7.52 5.40 2.34
CA GLN A 69 -8.15 5.23 3.66
C GLN A 69 -9.37 4.30 3.63
N ASN A 70 -9.92 4.04 2.44
CA ASN A 70 -11.00 3.08 2.19
C ASN A 70 -10.53 1.61 2.14
N GLY A 71 -9.24 1.34 2.33
CA GLY A 71 -8.69 -0.03 2.27
C GLY A 71 -8.32 -0.49 0.85
N ILE A 72 -8.34 0.40 -0.15
CA ILE A 72 -7.81 0.10 -1.48
C ILE A 72 -6.36 0.58 -1.54
N ILE A 73 -5.45 -0.35 -1.84
CA ILE A 73 -4.02 -0.08 -2.00
C ILE A 73 -3.65 -0.33 -3.45
N TRP A 74 -2.99 0.63 -4.08
CA TRP A 74 -2.41 0.49 -5.41
C TRP A 74 -0.91 0.29 -5.29
N LEU A 75 -0.41 -0.73 -5.99
CA LEU A 75 0.99 -1.10 -6.05
C LEU A 75 1.45 -1.11 -7.51
N ASP A 76 2.65 -0.61 -7.76
CA ASP A 76 3.19 -0.52 -9.11
C ASP A 76 4.72 -0.64 -9.11
N GLY A 77 5.24 -1.40 -10.05
CA GLY A 77 6.64 -1.84 -10.09
C GLY A 77 6.81 -3.15 -10.85
N ALA A 78 7.98 -3.76 -10.74
CA ALA A 78 8.24 -5.08 -11.33
C ALA A 78 7.29 -6.14 -10.74
N PRO A 79 6.79 -7.10 -11.53
CA PRO A 79 5.83 -8.10 -11.07
C PRO A 79 6.27 -8.86 -9.80
N GLU A 80 7.54 -9.28 -9.76
CA GLU A 80 8.12 -10.01 -8.62
C GLU A 80 8.12 -9.15 -7.34
N ASN A 81 8.50 -7.88 -7.48
CA ASN A 81 8.54 -6.93 -6.37
C ASN A 81 7.15 -6.60 -5.86
N VAL A 82 6.18 -6.47 -6.78
CA VAL A 82 4.78 -6.23 -6.44
C VAL A 82 4.24 -7.42 -5.65
N ILE A 83 4.51 -8.66 -6.06
CA ILE A 83 4.09 -9.86 -5.31
C ILE A 83 4.62 -9.83 -3.88
N VAL A 84 5.91 -9.54 -3.69
CA VAL A 84 6.52 -9.44 -2.35
C VAL A 84 5.89 -8.31 -1.52
N ALA A 85 5.60 -7.16 -2.14
CA ALA A 85 4.93 -6.06 -1.47
C ALA A 85 3.49 -6.43 -1.04
N ILE A 86 2.76 -7.17 -1.87
CA ILE A 86 1.42 -7.68 -1.56
C ILE A 86 1.48 -8.63 -0.36
N ASP A 87 2.44 -9.56 -0.34
CA ASP A 87 2.61 -10.51 0.75
C ASP A 87 2.98 -9.83 2.06
N ALA A 88 3.87 -8.83 2.02
CA ALA A 88 4.20 -8.01 3.18
C ALA A 88 2.96 -7.27 3.73
N ILE A 89 2.15 -6.66 2.86
CA ILE A 89 0.90 -5.98 3.27
C ILE A 89 -0.06 -6.96 3.93
N ARG A 90 -0.24 -8.16 3.35
CA ARG A 90 -1.11 -9.20 3.91
C ARG A 90 -0.59 -9.73 5.24
N MET A 91 0.72 -9.86 5.41
CA MET A 91 1.33 -10.23 6.68
C MET A 91 1.02 -9.18 7.75
N VAL A 92 1.20 -7.89 7.43
CA VAL A 92 0.87 -6.78 8.34
C VAL A 92 -0.61 -6.77 8.70
N GLU A 93 -1.49 -7.06 7.73
CA GLU A 93 -2.93 -7.14 7.93
C GLU A 93 -3.33 -8.26 8.90
N LYS A 94 -2.70 -9.43 8.80
CA LYS A 94 -2.98 -10.59 9.65
C LYS A 94 -2.41 -10.43 11.06
N GLU A 95 -1.22 -9.84 11.17
CA GLU A 95 -0.47 -9.77 12.42
C GLU A 95 -0.59 -8.41 13.14
N ALA A 96 -1.59 -7.60 12.76
CA ALA A 96 -1.79 -6.22 13.25
C ALA A 96 -1.83 -6.05 14.78
N HIS A 97 -2.11 -7.10 15.55
CA HIS A 97 -2.22 -7.05 17.02
C HIS A 97 -0.99 -7.59 17.76
N THR A 98 0.02 -8.06 17.01
CA THR A 98 1.20 -8.70 17.61
C THR A 98 2.33 -7.70 17.86
N VAL A 99 3.09 -7.97 18.92
CA VAL A 99 4.32 -7.25 19.27
C VAL A 99 5.45 -7.72 18.36
N GLY A 100 6.36 -6.82 17.98
CA GLY A 100 7.53 -7.14 17.13
C GLY A 100 7.21 -7.32 15.64
N LEU A 101 6.05 -6.87 15.16
CA LEU A 101 5.68 -7.00 13.75
C LEU A 101 6.71 -6.35 12.81
N THR A 102 7.24 -5.19 13.18
CA THR A 102 8.22 -4.46 12.36
C THR A 102 9.45 -5.30 12.09
N ASP A 103 9.99 -5.98 13.10
CA ASP A 103 11.20 -6.80 12.96
C ASP A 103 10.93 -8.05 12.10
N ARG A 104 9.75 -8.65 12.23
CA ARG A 104 9.35 -9.80 11.39
C ARG A 104 9.17 -9.41 9.94
N VAL A 105 8.50 -8.29 9.67
CA VAL A 105 8.31 -7.78 8.30
C VAL A 105 9.65 -7.40 7.70
N LYS A 106 10.54 -6.78 8.47
CA LYS A 106 11.90 -6.46 8.01
C LYS A 106 12.67 -7.72 7.62
N LYS A 107 12.66 -8.75 8.48
CA LYS A 107 13.31 -10.03 8.17
C LYS A 107 12.71 -10.69 6.92
N PHE A 108 11.38 -10.73 6.80
CA PHE A 108 10.69 -11.24 5.62
C PHE A 108 11.12 -10.51 4.34
N LEU A 109 11.23 -9.19 4.39
CA LEU A 109 11.65 -8.37 3.25
C LEU A 109 13.15 -8.58 2.92
N GLU A 110 14.02 -8.73 3.91
CA GLU A 110 15.44 -9.02 3.71
C GLU A 110 15.65 -10.40 3.05
N ASP A 111 14.96 -11.42 3.53
CA ASP A 111 15.02 -12.78 2.96
C ASP A 111 14.58 -12.76 1.49
N LYS A 112 13.51 -12.02 1.15
CA LYS A 112 13.01 -11.91 -0.22
C LYS A 112 13.81 -10.99 -1.12
N LYS A 113 14.48 -9.98 -0.56
CA LYS A 113 15.37 -9.11 -1.33
C LYS A 113 16.57 -9.89 -1.91
N GLY A 114 17.06 -10.88 -1.19
CA GLY A 114 18.12 -11.78 -1.69
C GLY A 114 17.69 -12.59 -2.91
N GLU A 115 16.43 -13.03 -2.97
CA GLU A 115 15.87 -13.77 -4.12
C GLU A 115 15.63 -12.85 -5.34
N ILE A 116 15.15 -11.62 -5.12
CA ILE A 116 14.85 -10.65 -6.19
C ILE A 116 16.13 -10.21 -6.93
N VAL A 117 17.23 -9.99 -6.20
CA VAL A 117 18.50 -9.56 -6.82
C VAL A 117 19.15 -10.71 -7.60
N GLY A 118 18.96 -11.96 -7.19
CA GLY A 118 19.51 -13.15 -7.87
C GLY A 118 18.81 -13.52 -9.18
N ASN A 119 17.62 -12.98 -9.45
CA ASN A 119 16.87 -13.21 -10.70
C ASN A 119 17.16 -12.17 -11.79
N SER A 120 18.07 -11.22 -11.52
CA SER A 120 18.49 -10.17 -12.45
C SER A 120 19.87 -10.40 -13.08
N GLU A 121 20.47 -11.58 -12.92
CA GLU A 121 21.71 -12.02 -13.60
C GLU A 121 21.45 -13.08 -14.67
#